data_AF-A0A3D8PKV0-F1
#
_entry.id   AF-A0A3D8PKV0-F1
#
_cell.length_a   1.000
_cell.length_b   1.000
_cell.length_c   1.000
_cell.angle_alpha   90.00
_cell.angle_beta   90.00
_cell.angle_gamma   90.00
#
_symmetry.space_group_name_H-M   'P 1'
#
loop_
_entity.id
_entity.type
_entity.pdbx_description
1 polymer ?
#
loop_
_entity_poly.entity_id
_entity_poly.type
_entity_poly.pdbx_seq_one_letter_code
_entity_poly.pdbx_strand_id
1 'polypeptide(L)' 'MSKEVIFILVIVSMFIWITVSREAAKPSKEINWRKMIMLLSAGSLSALVITITLFQSLLS' A
#
# COMPACT_ATOMS: atom_id res chain seq x y z
N MET A 1 11.93 13.62 -3.69
CA MET A 1 10.49 13.94 -3.79
C MET A 1 10.19 15.04 -2.79
N SER A 2 9.25 15.93 -3.10
CA SER A 2 8.80 16.91 -2.11
C SER A 2 7.97 16.22 -1.02
N LYS A 3 7.91 16.81 0.17
CA LYS A 3 7.23 16.22 1.34
C LYS A 3 5.74 16.04 1.09
N GLU A 4 5.14 16.93 0.31
CA GLU A 4 3.73 16.90 -0.09
C GLU A 4 3.43 15.66 -0.94
N VAL A 5 4.33 15.31 -1.86
CA VAL A 5 4.17 14.11 -2.71
C VAL A 5 4.29 12.83 -1.88
N ILE A 6 5.23 12.79 -0.93
CA ILE A 6 5.38 11.64 -0.02
C ILE A 6 4.12 11.50 0.85
N PHE A 7 3.59 12.61 1.34
CA PHE A 7 2.36 12.62 2.13
C PHE A 7 1.17 12.05 1.35
N ILE A 8 1.01 12.45 0.08
CA ILE A 8 -0.02 11.90 -0.81
C ILE A 8 0.19 10.39 -1.01
N LEU A 9 1.43 9.95 -1.24
CA LEU A 9 1.75 8.53 -1.41
C LEU A 9 1.40 7.70 -0.17
N VAL A 10 1.68 8.23 1.03
CA VAL A 10 1.32 7.57 2.30
C VAL A 10 -0.20 7.42 2.42
N ILE A 11 -0.96 8.47 2.11
CA ILE A 11 -2.43 8.41 2.13
C ILE A 11 -2.95 7.35 1.14
N VAL A 12 -2.46 7.36 -0.11
CA VAL A 12 -2.85 6.38 -1.12
C VAL A 12 -2.51 4.96 -0.68
N SER A 13 -1.31 4.75 -0.12
CA SER A 13 -0.89 3.44 0.41
C SER A 13 -1.82 2.96 1.53
N MET A 14 -2.23 3.86 2.42
CA MET A 14 -3.18 3.56 3.48
C MET A 14 -4.53 3.10 2.92
N PHE A 15 -5.06 3.78 1.89
CA PHE A 15 -6.30 3.37 1.22
C PHE A 15 -6.19 1.99 0.55
N ILE A 16 -5.03 1.67 -0.05
CA ILE A 16 -4.79 0.35 -0.63
C ILE A 16 -4.86 -0.71 0.46
N TRP A 17 -4.19 -0.52 1.60
CA TRP A 17 -4.22 -1.48 2.70
C TRP A 17 -5.60 -1.64 3.34
N ILE A 18 -6.39 -0.56 3.48
CA ILE A 18 -7.79 -0.66 3.91
C ILE A 18 -8.60 -1.54 2.94
N THR A 19 -8.35 -1.40 1.64
CA THR A 19 -9.04 -2.18 0.61
C THR A 19 -8.61 -3.65 0.62
N VAL A 20 -7.32 -3.92 0.83
CA VAL A 20 -6.79 -5.28 1.06
C VAL A 20 -7.48 -5.90 2.28
N SER A 21 -7.51 -5.20 3.42
CA SER A 21 -8.14 -5.71 4.64
C SER A 21 -9.62 -6.01 4.45
N ARG A 22 -10.36 -5.15 3.73
CA ARG A 22 -11.77 -5.40 3.40
C ARG A 22 -11.96 -6.62 2.51
N GLU A 23 -11.11 -6.80 1.50
CA GLU A 23 -11.19 -7.99 0.63
C GLU A 23 -10.81 -9.27 1.39
N ALA A 24 -9.83 -9.19 2.30
CA ALA A 24 -9.37 -10.30 3.12
C ALA A 24 -10.37 -10.70 4.22
N ALA A 25 -11.17 -9.75 4.71
CA ALA A 25 -12.21 -10.01 5.70
C ALA A 25 -13.44 -10.73 5.13
N LYS A 26 -13.55 -10.87 3.81
CA LYS A 26 -14.64 -11.62 3.18
C LYS A 26 -14.52 -13.13 3.47
N PRO A 27 -15.65 -13.86 3.50
CA PRO A 27 -15.61 -15.31 3.51
C PRO A 27 -14.78 -15.86 2.34
N SER A 28 -13.99 -16.92 2.56
CA SER A 28 -13.05 -17.47 1.57
C SER A 28 -13.66 -17.74 0.18
N LYS A 29 -14.94 -18.12 0.13
CA LYS A 29 -15.69 -18.35 -1.13
C LYS A 29 -15.99 -17.08 -1.93
N GLU A 30 -15.95 -15.91 -1.30
CA GLU A 30 -16.30 -14.61 -1.89
C GLU A 30 -15.06 -13.73 -2.15
N ILE A 31 -13.88 -14.19 -1.74
CA ILE A 31 -12.62 -13.49 -2.01
C ILE A 31 -12.34 -13.52 -3.50
N ASN A 32 -12.23 -12.33 -4.10
CA ASN A 32 -11.72 -12.24 -5.47
C ASN A 32 -10.18 -12.31 -5.42
N TRP A 33 -9.63 -13.52 -5.59
CA TRP A 33 -8.20 -13.76 -5.56
C TRP A 33 -7.37 -12.92 -6.54
N ARG A 34 -7.90 -12.64 -7.74
CA ARG A 34 -7.22 -11.76 -8.70
C ARG A 34 -7.11 -10.33 -8.17
N LYS A 35 -8.22 -9.82 -7.60
CA LYS A 35 -8.24 -8.51 -6.95
C LYS A 35 -7.31 -8.47 -5.74
N MET A 36 -7.31 -9.51 -4.92
CA MET A 36 -6.40 -9.64 -3.76
C MET A 36 -4.94 -9.55 -4.20
N ILE A 37 -4.52 -10.32 -5.21
CA ILE A 37 -3.14 -10.31 -5.70
C ILE A 37 -2.76 -8.92 -6.23
N MET A 38 -3.63 -8.27 -7.01
CA MET A 38 -3.36 -6.91 -7.50
C MET A 38 -3.22 -5.90 -6.36
N LEU A 39 -4.12 -5.96 -5.37
CA LEU A 39 -4.09 -5.06 -4.21
C LEU A 39 -2.86 -5.30 -3.33
N LEU A 40 -2.48 -6.57 -3.09
CA LEU A 40 -1.29 -6.91 -2.33
C LEU A 40 -0.01 -6.46 -3.04
N SER A 41 0.08 -6.64 -4.36
CA SER A 41 1.22 -6.17 -5.16
C SER A 41 1.32 -4.64 -5.13
N ALA A 42 0.21 -3.93 -5.36
CA ALA A 42 0.18 -2.46 -5.31
C ALA A 42 0.51 -1.93 -3.89
N GLY A 43 -0.06 -2.55 -2.86
CA GLY A 43 0.18 -2.21 -1.47
C GLY A 43 1.64 -2.43 -1.08
N SER A 44 2.22 -3.57 -1.44
CA SER A 44 3.62 -3.90 -1.17
C SER A 44 4.59 -2.96 -1.89
N LEU A 45 4.33 -2.67 -3.17
CA LEU A 45 5.16 -1.73 -3.93
C LEU A 45 5.11 -0.32 -3.34
N SER A 46 3.92 0.15 -2.96
CA SER A 46 3.76 1.47 -2.32
C SER A 46 4.50 1.55 -0.98
N ALA A 47 4.40 0.50 -0.15
CA ALA A 47 5.09 0.43 1.13
C ALA A 47 6.62 0.41 0.95
N LEU A 48 7.12 -0.31 -0.04
CA LEU A 48 8.55 -0.37 -0.35
C LEU A 48 9.10 0.99 -0.78
N VAL A 49 8.39 1.70 -1.68
CA VAL A 49 8.77 3.05 -2.11
C VAL A 49 8.80 4.03 -0.93
N ILE A 50 7.76 4.00 -0.08
CA ILE A 50 7.68 4.84 1.13
C ILE A 50 8.85 4.52 2.07
N THR A 51 9.11 3.24 2.32
CA THR A 51 10.18 2.79 3.23
C THR A 51 11.55 3.25 2.74
N ILE A 52 11.86 3.06 1.46
CA ILE A 52 13.13 3.53 0.88
C ILE A 52 13.25 5.05 1.00
N THR A 53 12.18 5.78 0.70
CA THR A 53 12.17 7.25 0.76
C THR A 53 12.40 7.76 2.19
N LEU A 54 11.75 7.15 3.18
CA LEU A 54 11.95 7.49 4.60
C LEU A 54 13.36 7.14 5.07
N PHE A 55 13.88 5.98 4.67
CA PHE A 55 15.23 5.55 5.03
C PHE A 55 16.30 6.49 4.45
N GLN A 56 16.16 6.88 3.18
CA GLN A 56 17.02 7.89 2.55
C GLN A 56 16.92 9.25 3.25
N SER A 57 15.72 9.66 3.66
CA SER A 57 15.53 10.92 4.38
C SER A 57 16.12 10.90 5.80
N LEU A 58 16.25 9.73 6.43
CA LEU A 58 16.82 9.60 7.77
C LEU A 58 18.35 9.53 7.74
N LEU A 59 18.92 8.99 6.66
CA LEU A 59 20.37 8.86 6.46
C LEU A 59 21.02 10.09 5.82
N SER A 60 20.23 11.02 5.28
CA SER A 60 20.68 12.30 4.71
C SER A 60 20.67 13.41 5.74
#